data_AF-A0A3C0NWY8-F1
#
_entry.id   AF-A0A3C0NWY8-F1
#
_cell.length_a   1.000
_cell.length_b   1.000
_cell.length_c   1.000
_cell.angle_alpha   90.00
_cell.angle_beta   90.00
_cell.angle_gamma   90.00
#
_symmetry.space_group_name_H-M   'P 1'
#
loop_
_entity.id
_entity.type
_entity.pdbx_description
1 polymer ?
#
loop_
_entity_poly.entity_id
_entity_poly.type
_entity_poly.pdbx_seq_one_letter_code
_entity_poly.pdbx_strand_id
1 'polypeptide(L)'
;RFAEFDIVITSTASPLPIVGLGMVESAIKTRRHRPIFMVDLAVPRDIEPEVADLDDVFLYTVDDLAQVVSEGIGNRQEAAINAEMIVQARVEHFMEWLKKREAVPTIKALREHVETMRQAELEKALKLIQKGESPEKALETLSNALTNKFLHAPSHALHHSYGDEHARLEQIIRHLYQIKN
;
A
#
# COMPACT_ATOMS: atom_id res chain seq x y z
N ARG A 1 -8.02 -0.29 -46.22
CA ARG A 1 -9.41 -0.25 -45.72
C ARG A 1 -9.84 1.12 -45.21
N PHE A 2 -8.93 1.99 -44.74
CA PHE A 2 -9.29 3.39 -44.36
C PHE A 2 -10.12 4.14 -45.40
N ALA A 3 -9.89 3.88 -46.69
CA ALA A 3 -10.67 4.48 -47.78
C ALA A 3 -12.20 4.22 -47.68
N GLU A 4 -12.64 3.16 -47.01
CA GLU A 4 -14.04 2.77 -46.88
C GLU A 4 -14.78 3.49 -45.74
N PHE A 5 -14.08 4.17 -44.83
CA PHE A 5 -14.66 4.72 -43.60
C PHE A 5 -14.65 6.24 -43.59
N ASP A 6 -15.76 6.85 -43.17
CA ASP A 6 -15.86 8.30 -42.94
C ASP A 6 -15.39 8.70 -41.53
N ILE A 7 -15.45 7.76 -40.57
CA ILE A 7 -15.00 7.94 -39.19
C ILE A 7 -14.05 6.80 -38.81
N VAL A 8 -12.93 7.16 -38.20
CA VAL A 8 -11.92 6.24 -37.65
C VAL A 8 -11.74 6.56 -36.18
N ILE A 9 -11.77 5.54 -35.33
CA ILE A 9 -11.44 5.67 -33.92
C ILE A 9 -10.29 4.70 -33.62
N THR A 10 -9.20 5.22 -33.08
CA THR A 10 -8.03 4.43 -32.66
C THR A 10 -7.95 4.44 -31.14
N SER A 11 -7.61 3.29 -30.55
CA SER A 11 -7.55 3.09 -29.10
C SER A 11 -6.71 1.86 -28.75
N THR A 12 -5.57 1.71 -29.40
CA THR A 12 -4.67 0.58 -29.20
C THR A 12 -3.69 0.84 -28.05
N ALA A 13 -2.98 -0.22 -27.65
CA ALA A 13 -1.91 -0.14 -26.65
C ALA A 13 -0.51 -0.12 -27.29
N SER A 14 -0.42 0.30 -28.57
CA SER A 14 0.86 0.33 -29.28
C SER A 14 1.79 1.38 -28.67
N PRO A 15 3.09 1.07 -28.49
CA PRO A 15 4.06 2.06 -28.05
C PRO A 15 4.48 3.02 -29.18
N LEU A 16 4.14 2.72 -30.43
CA LEU A 16 4.45 3.52 -31.62
C LEU A 16 3.19 3.78 -32.44
N PRO A 17 3.10 4.92 -33.15
CA PRO A 17 2.01 5.16 -34.10
C PRO A 17 1.92 4.04 -35.12
N ILE A 18 0.71 3.49 -35.28
CA ILE A 18 0.40 2.42 -36.23
C ILE A 18 -0.33 2.92 -37.47
N VAL A 19 -0.88 4.14 -37.39
CA VAL A 19 -1.48 4.85 -38.52
C VAL A 19 -0.55 5.97 -38.92
N GLY A 20 0.25 5.72 -39.96
CA GLY A 20 1.20 6.69 -40.49
C GLY A 20 0.62 7.55 -41.61
N LEU A 21 1.28 8.68 -41.88
CA LEU A 21 0.89 9.70 -42.86
C LEU A 21 0.60 9.11 -44.24
N GLY A 22 1.55 8.33 -44.79
CA GLY A 22 1.40 7.76 -46.15
C GLY A 22 0.23 6.80 -46.29
N MET A 23 -0.18 6.15 -45.19
CA MET A 23 -1.37 5.28 -45.17
C MET A 23 -2.65 6.10 -45.32
N VAL A 24 -2.73 7.25 -44.64
CA VAL A 24 -3.88 8.15 -44.66
C VAL A 24 -3.94 8.91 -45.99
N GLU A 25 -2.82 9.42 -46.50
CA GLU A 25 -2.75 10.06 -47.83
C GLU A 25 -3.27 9.15 -48.95
N SER A 26 -2.86 7.89 -48.94
CA SER A 26 -3.30 6.89 -49.92
C SER A 26 -4.82 6.63 -49.82
N ALA A 27 -5.36 6.66 -48.60
CA ALA A 27 -6.78 6.53 -48.36
C ALA A 27 -7.56 7.74 -48.90
N ILE A 28 -7.10 8.97 -48.66
CA ILE A 28 -7.74 10.21 -49.15
C ILE A 28 -7.79 10.25 -50.68
N LYS A 29 -6.68 9.89 -51.35
CA LYS A 29 -6.62 9.79 -52.82
C LYS A 29 -7.67 8.83 -53.37
N THR A 30 -7.79 7.65 -52.75
CA THR A 30 -8.81 6.65 -53.11
C THR A 30 -10.22 7.16 -52.87
N ARG A 31 -10.40 7.96 -51.81
CA ARG A 31 -11.66 8.61 -51.43
C ARG A 31 -12.00 9.84 -52.27
N ARG A 32 -11.17 10.19 -53.27
CA ARG A 32 -11.33 11.39 -54.11
C ARG A 32 -11.47 12.66 -53.24
N HIS A 33 -10.62 12.79 -52.22
CA HIS A 33 -10.61 13.95 -51.31
C HIS A 33 -11.93 14.14 -50.55
N ARG A 34 -12.69 13.05 -50.32
CA ARG A 34 -13.79 13.09 -49.34
C ARG A 34 -13.19 13.11 -47.93
N PRO A 35 -13.57 14.08 -47.07
CA PRO A 35 -13.01 14.19 -45.74
C PRO A 35 -13.13 12.92 -44.89
N ILE A 36 -12.23 12.76 -43.94
CA ILE A 36 -12.24 11.69 -42.94
C ILE A 36 -12.09 12.27 -41.54
N PHE A 37 -12.94 11.81 -40.63
CA PHE A 37 -12.89 12.19 -39.21
C PHE A 37 -12.16 11.11 -38.42
N MET A 38 -11.13 11.48 -37.68
CA MET A 38 -10.26 10.55 -36.96
C MET A 38 -10.21 10.95 -35.49
N VAL A 39 -10.40 9.98 -34.60
CA VAL A 39 -10.33 10.18 -33.14
C VAL A 39 -9.27 9.24 -32.57
N ASP A 40 -8.21 9.81 -32.03
CA ASP A 40 -7.13 9.11 -31.36
C ASP A 40 -7.34 9.10 -29.85
N LEU A 41 -7.81 7.97 -29.33
CA LEU A 41 -8.05 7.74 -27.91
C LEU A 41 -6.85 7.08 -27.21
N ALA A 42 -5.75 6.81 -27.92
CA ALA A 42 -4.60 6.10 -27.38
C ALA A 42 -3.58 7.03 -26.70
N VAL A 43 -2.93 6.50 -25.65
CA VAL A 43 -1.79 7.14 -24.98
C VAL A 43 -0.76 6.04 -24.68
N PRO A 44 0.40 5.97 -25.38
CA PRO A 44 0.86 6.84 -26.48
C PRO A 44 -0.04 6.82 -27.73
N ARG A 45 0.08 7.86 -28.59
CA ARG A 45 -0.79 8.06 -29.77
C ARG A 45 -0.68 6.95 -30.82
N ASP A 46 -1.81 6.57 -31.39
CA ASP A 46 -1.87 5.59 -32.49
C ASP A 46 -1.65 6.22 -33.87
N ILE A 47 -1.94 7.51 -34.00
CA ILE A 47 -1.89 8.25 -35.26
C ILE A 47 -0.71 9.22 -35.23
N GLU A 48 0.12 9.18 -36.27
CA GLU A 48 1.21 10.14 -36.47
C GLU A 48 0.69 11.58 -36.42
N PRO A 49 1.32 12.50 -35.66
CA PRO A 49 0.88 13.90 -35.57
C PRO A 49 0.73 14.60 -36.93
N GLU A 50 1.60 14.27 -37.88
CA GLU A 50 1.67 14.83 -39.23
C GLU A 50 0.40 14.55 -40.04
N VAL A 51 -0.41 13.55 -39.66
CA VAL A 51 -1.72 13.28 -40.28
C VAL A 51 -2.69 14.47 -40.11
N ALA A 52 -2.51 15.29 -39.06
CA ALA A 52 -3.32 16.48 -38.83
C ALA A 52 -3.06 17.59 -39.87
N ASP A 53 -1.94 17.54 -40.59
CA ASP A 53 -1.58 18.56 -41.59
C ASP A 53 -2.28 18.34 -42.95
N LEU A 54 -3.04 17.24 -43.10
CA LEU A 54 -3.78 16.94 -44.31
C LEU A 54 -5.14 17.67 -44.33
N ASP A 55 -5.37 18.48 -45.38
CA ASP A 55 -6.59 19.30 -45.54
C ASP A 55 -7.91 18.52 -45.43
N ASP A 56 -7.91 17.24 -45.84
CA ASP A 56 -9.08 16.37 -45.86
C ASP A 56 -9.24 15.54 -44.57
N VAL A 57 -8.45 15.79 -43.52
CA VAL A 57 -8.46 15.04 -42.26
C VAL A 57 -8.85 15.94 -41.09
N PHE A 58 -9.83 15.49 -40.32
CA PHE A 58 -10.17 16.08 -39.03
C PHE A 58 -9.71 15.14 -37.92
N LEU A 59 -8.53 15.39 -37.35
CA LEU A 59 -7.94 14.57 -36.30
C LEU A 59 -8.19 15.19 -34.92
N TYR A 60 -8.82 14.42 -34.03
CA TYR A 60 -9.04 14.76 -32.63
C TYR A 60 -8.32 13.78 -31.72
N THR A 61 -7.72 14.27 -30.66
CA THR A 61 -7.05 13.48 -29.64
C THR A 61 -7.84 13.47 -28.33
N VAL A 62 -7.42 12.66 -27.35
CA VAL A 62 -7.94 12.69 -25.98
C VAL A 62 -7.93 14.10 -25.39
N ASP A 63 -6.88 14.90 -25.69
CA ASP A 63 -6.75 16.27 -25.18
C ASP A 63 -7.79 17.21 -25.79
N ASP A 64 -8.08 17.09 -27.09
CA ASP A 64 -9.10 17.89 -27.77
C ASP A 64 -10.51 17.57 -27.25
N LEU A 65 -10.77 16.28 -26.99
CA LEU A 65 -12.03 15.83 -26.41
C LEU A 65 -12.23 16.32 -24.98
N ALA A 66 -11.16 16.48 -24.20
CA ALA A 66 -11.23 17.00 -22.83
C ALA A 66 -11.78 18.42 -22.79
N GLN A 67 -11.50 19.26 -23.80
CA GLN A 67 -12.02 20.62 -23.91
C GLN A 67 -13.54 20.63 -24.15
N VAL A 68 -14.05 19.77 -25.04
CA VAL A 68 -15.49 19.67 -25.36
C VAL A 68 -16.31 19.15 -24.18
N VAL A 69 -15.72 18.27 -23.37
CA VAL A 69 -16.39 17.64 -22.22
C VAL A 69 -16.55 18.60 -21.03
N SER A 70 -15.85 19.75 -21.04
CA SER A 70 -15.94 20.76 -19.96
C SER A 70 -17.34 21.40 -19.80
N GLU A 71 -18.20 21.32 -20.82
CA GLU A 71 -19.57 21.84 -20.76
C GLU A 71 -20.54 20.96 -19.93
N GLY A 72 -20.14 19.74 -19.56
CA GLY A 72 -20.95 18.78 -18.78
C GLY A 72 -20.60 18.69 -17.28
N ILE A 73 -19.81 19.63 -16.73
CA ILE A 73 -19.19 19.53 -15.40
C ILE A 73 -20.21 19.53 -14.24
N GLY A 74 -21.35 20.20 -14.37
CA GLY A 74 -22.31 20.39 -13.26
C GLY A 74 -22.79 19.09 -12.59
N ASN A 75 -23.18 18.09 -13.38
CA ASN A 75 -23.66 16.80 -12.85
C ASN A 75 -22.53 15.91 -12.30
N ARG A 76 -21.27 16.17 -12.69
CA ARG A 76 -20.11 15.41 -12.20
C ARG A 76 -19.63 15.88 -10.84
N GLN A 77 -19.95 17.12 -10.46
CA GLN A 77 -19.44 17.72 -9.23
C GLN A 77 -20.08 17.10 -7.98
N GLU A 78 -21.40 16.86 -7.97
CA GLU A 78 -22.05 16.15 -6.85
C GLU A 78 -21.56 14.70 -6.72
N ALA A 79 -21.37 14.01 -7.85
CA ALA A 79 -20.84 12.66 -7.86
C ALA A 79 -19.39 12.61 -7.33
N ALA A 80 -18.57 13.62 -7.65
CA ALA A 80 -17.20 13.75 -7.15
C ALA A 80 -17.18 13.95 -5.64
N ILE A 81 -18.02 14.85 -5.10
CA ILE A 81 -18.13 15.08 -3.65
C ILE A 81 -18.51 13.78 -2.92
N ASN A 82 -19.47 13.02 -3.45
CA ASN A 82 -19.85 11.72 -2.89
C ASN A 82 -18.69 10.71 -2.93
N ALA A 83 -17.94 10.66 -4.02
CA ALA A 83 -16.76 9.80 -4.13
C ALA A 83 -15.66 10.20 -3.13
N GLU A 84 -15.40 11.50 -2.94
CA GLU A 84 -14.44 12.00 -1.97
C GLU A 84 -14.79 11.59 -0.54
N MET A 85 -16.07 11.66 -0.15
CA MET A 85 -16.51 11.18 1.17
C MET A 85 -16.24 9.68 1.37
N ILE A 86 -16.47 8.87 0.34
CA ILE A 86 -16.17 7.42 0.39
C ILE A 86 -14.66 7.21 0.56
N VAL A 87 -13.83 7.91 -0.21
CA VAL A 87 -12.38 7.81 -0.13
C VAL A 87 -11.90 8.21 1.26
N GLN A 88 -12.39 9.32 1.81
CA GLN A 88 -12.01 9.82 3.12
C GLN A 88 -12.30 8.78 4.22
N ALA A 89 -13.50 8.22 4.26
CA ALA A 89 -13.85 7.18 5.22
C ALA A 89 -12.93 5.94 5.11
N ARG A 90 -12.55 5.56 3.90
CA ARG A 90 -11.66 4.43 3.66
C ARG A 90 -10.22 4.72 4.09
N VAL A 91 -9.74 5.95 3.88
CA VAL A 91 -8.43 6.40 4.36
C VAL A 91 -8.39 6.34 5.89
N GLU A 92 -9.41 6.85 6.57
CA GLU A 92 -9.49 6.79 8.04
C GLU A 92 -9.43 5.36 8.57
N HIS A 93 -10.26 4.46 8.02
CA HIS A 93 -10.24 3.04 8.37
C HIS A 93 -8.87 2.39 8.10
N PHE A 94 -8.22 2.74 7.00
CA PHE A 94 -6.90 2.22 6.66
C PHE A 94 -5.84 2.70 7.66
N MET A 95 -5.88 3.97 8.07
CA MET A 95 -4.96 4.53 9.05
C MET A 95 -5.14 3.90 10.44
N GLU A 96 -6.38 3.64 10.87
CA GLU A 96 -6.63 2.90 12.11
C GLU A 96 -6.09 1.47 12.05
N TRP A 97 -6.30 0.79 10.92
CA TRP A 97 -5.74 -0.54 10.69
C TRP A 97 -4.21 -0.53 10.70
N LEU A 98 -3.58 0.49 10.11
CA LEU A 98 -2.13 0.66 10.09
C LEU A 98 -1.57 0.87 11.51
N LYS A 99 -2.20 1.74 12.32
CA LYS A 99 -1.83 1.96 13.72
C LYS A 99 -1.84 0.67 14.54
N LYS A 100 -2.81 -0.22 14.32
CA LYS A 100 -2.84 -1.54 15.00
C LYS A 100 -1.62 -2.42 14.67
N ARG A 101 -0.99 -2.21 13.51
CA ARG A 101 0.22 -2.94 13.10
C ARG A 101 1.51 -2.35 13.63
N GLU A 102 1.50 -1.13 14.17
CA GLU A 102 2.70 -0.50 14.76
C GLU A 102 3.25 -1.28 15.95
N ALA A 103 2.41 -2.05 16.65
CA ALA A 103 2.85 -2.92 17.75
C ALA A 103 3.58 -4.19 17.28
N VAL A 104 3.47 -4.59 16.00
CA VAL A 104 4.02 -5.86 15.51
C VAL A 104 5.55 -5.96 15.67
N PRO A 105 6.35 -4.95 15.29
CA PRO A 105 7.80 -4.97 15.53
C PRO A 105 8.15 -5.07 17.01
N THR A 106 7.44 -4.34 17.88
CA THR A 106 7.66 -4.37 19.33
C THR A 106 7.33 -5.74 19.93
N ILE A 107 6.23 -6.37 19.51
CA ILE A 107 5.85 -7.73 19.94
C ILE A 107 6.92 -8.74 19.51
N LYS A 108 7.43 -8.62 18.28
CA LYS A 108 8.50 -9.49 17.77
C LYS A 108 9.79 -9.33 18.61
N ALA A 109 10.24 -8.09 18.80
CA ALA A 109 11.43 -7.79 19.59
C ALA A 109 11.32 -8.29 21.04
N LEU A 110 10.15 -8.13 21.67
CA LEU A 110 9.89 -8.64 23.02
C LEU A 110 10.01 -10.16 23.09
N ARG A 111 9.41 -10.90 22.13
CA ARG A 111 9.47 -12.36 22.08
C ARG A 111 10.90 -12.86 21.85
N GLU A 112 11.64 -12.23 20.94
CA GLU A 112 13.04 -12.58 20.68
C GLU A 112 13.92 -12.35 21.90
N HIS A 113 13.71 -11.24 22.61
CA HIS A 113 14.44 -10.92 23.85
C HIS A 113 14.20 -11.97 24.95
N VAL A 114 12.93 -12.33 25.19
CA VAL A 114 12.54 -13.34 26.18
C VAL A 114 13.03 -14.74 25.79
N GLU A 115 12.98 -15.10 24.51
CA GLU A 115 13.45 -16.41 24.04
C GLU A 115 14.96 -16.57 24.19
N THR A 116 15.73 -15.51 23.88
CA THR A 116 17.18 -15.48 24.12
C THR A 116 17.52 -15.76 25.58
N MET A 117 16.77 -15.14 26.49
CA MET A 117 16.92 -15.34 27.92
C MET A 117 16.55 -16.77 28.35
N ARG A 118 15.45 -17.31 27.82
CA ARG A 118 15.00 -18.69 28.06
C ARG A 118 16.05 -19.70 27.66
N GLN A 119 16.62 -19.54 26.47
CA GLN A 119 17.63 -20.45 25.93
C GLN A 119 18.91 -20.44 26.79
N ALA A 120 19.36 -19.27 27.22
CA ALA A 120 20.54 -19.15 28.08
C ALA A 120 20.37 -19.86 29.43
N GLU A 121 19.19 -19.78 30.06
CA GLU A 121 18.94 -20.49 31.32
C GLU A 121 18.76 -22.00 31.10
N LEU A 122 18.13 -22.41 30.00
CA LEU A 122 18.00 -23.82 29.64
C LEU A 122 19.38 -24.47 29.47
N GLU A 123 20.31 -23.81 28.78
CA GLU A 123 21.67 -24.31 28.62
C GLU A 123 22.41 -24.48 29.95
N LYS A 124 22.19 -23.58 30.92
CA LYS A 124 22.76 -23.72 32.26
C LYS A 124 22.17 -24.92 32.99
N ALA A 125 20.86 -25.11 32.92
CA ALA A 125 20.19 -26.25 33.54
C ALA A 125 20.68 -27.58 32.95
N LEU A 126 20.81 -27.68 31.62
CA LEU A 126 21.36 -28.85 30.96
C LEU A 126 22.81 -29.13 31.39
N LYS A 127 23.63 -28.08 31.54
CA LYS A 127 25.00 -28.22 32.06
C LYS A 127 25.04 -28.72 33.51
N LEU A 128 24.07 -28.36 34.35
CA LEU A 128 23.98 -28.90 35.72
C LEU A 128 23.70 -30.40 35.70
N ILE A 129 22.74 -30.83 34.89
CA ILE A 129 22.39 -32.25 34.73
C ILE A 129 23.60 -33.05 34.22
N GLN A 130 24.32 -32.53 33.21
CA GLN A 130 25.53 -33.17 32.68
C GLN A 130 26.65 -33.30 33.73
N LYS A 131 26.67 -32.42 34.75
CA LYS A 131 27.61 -32.47 35.87
C LYS A 131 27.16 -33.39 37.02
N GLY A 132 26.01 -34.06 36.87
CA GLY A 132 25.50 -35.02 37.84
C GLY A 132 24.53 -34.43 38.88
N GLU A 133 24.09 -33.18 38.74
CA GLU A 133 22.98 -32.66 39.56
C GLU A 133 21.66 -33.35 39.19
N SER A 134 20.76 -33.47 40.17
CA SER A 134 19.46 -34.10 39.92
C SER A 134 18.62 -33.26 38.94
N PRO A 135 17.87 -33.90 38.01
CA PRO A 135 16.99 -33.19 37.11
C PRO A 135 16.00 -32.26 37.81
N GLU A 136 15.48 -32.66 38.97
CA GLU A 136 14.54 -31.88 39.78
C GLU A 136 15.15 -30.55 40.21
N LYS A 137 16.39 -30.58 40.73
CA LYS A 137 17.10 -29.39 41.20
C LYS A 137 17.52 -28.48 40.06
N ALA A 138 17.91 -29.05 38.92
CA ALA A 138 18.22 -28.28 37.72
C ALA A 138 16.97 -27.55 37.15
N LEU A 139 15.82 -28.22 37.15
CA LEU A 139 14.53 -27.64 36.73
C LEU A 139 14.05 -26.56 37.70
N GLU A 140 14.20 -26.77 39.01
CA GLU A 140 13.87 -25.75 40.03
C GLU A 140 14.76 -24.50 39.86
N THR A 141 16.06 -24.69 39.62
CA THR A 141 17.00 -23.60 39.35
C THR A 141 16.60 -22.83 38.08
N LEU A 142 16.27 -23.53 37.00
CA LEU A 142 15.77 -22.94 35.75
C LEU A 142 14.50 -22.10 35.98
N SER A 143 13.52 -22.68 36.67
CA SER A 143 12.23 -22.04 36.96
C SER A 143 12.40 -20.74 37.75
N ASN A 144 13.20 -20.78 38.82
CA ASN A 144 13.48 -19.62 39.66
C ASN A 144 14.26 -18.54 38.88
N ALA A 145 15.24 -18.95 38.07
CA ALA A 145 16.02 -18.02 37.26
C ALA A 145 15.16 -17.29 36.22
N LEU A 146 14.29 -18.00 35.52
CA LEU A 146 13.36 -17.39 34.54
C LEU A 146 12.37 -16.45 35.22
N THR A 147 11.78 -16.87 36.33
CA THR A 147 10.83 -16.05 37.10
C THR A 147 11.48 -14.72 37.52
N ASN A 148 12.67 -14.78 38.12
CA ASN A 148 13.39 -13.58 38.55
C ASN A 148 13.74 -12.66 37.38
N LYS A 149 14.22 -13.23 36.26
CA LYS A 149 14.61 -12.42 35.11
C LYS A 149 13.43 -11.78 34.38
N PHE A 150 12.30 -12.49 34.25
CA PHE A 150 11.08 -11.93 33.67
C PHE A 150 10.48 -10.81 34.51
N LEU A 151 10.57 -10.92 35.85
CA LEU A 151 10.06 -9.90 36.77
C LEU A 151 11.03 -8.74 37.03
N HIS A 152 12.31 -8.88 36.64
CA HIS A 152 13.31 -7.84 36.88
C HIS A 152 12.94 -6.52 36.21
N ALA A 153 12.68 -6.51 34.90
CA ALA A 153 12.42 -5.26 34.17
C ALA A 153 11.14 -4.54 34.63
N PRO A 154 9.97 -5.21 34.79
CA PRO A 154 8.77 -4.57 35.32
C PRO A 154 8.95 -4.03 36.75
N SER A 155 9.57 -4.83 37.64
CA SER A 155 9.81 -4.40 39.03
C SER A 155 10.77 -3.22 39.10
N HIS A 156 11.85 -3.26 38.31
CA HIS A 156 12.81 -2.17 38.24
C HIS A 156 12.18 -0.88 37.73
N ALA A 157 11.32 -0.95 36.70
CA ALA A 157 10.62 0.23 36.17
C ALA A 157 9.68 0.86 37.21
N LEU A 158 8.97 0.05 38.01
CA LEU A 158 8.13 0.56 39.10
C LEU A 158 8.96 1.20 40.22
N HIS A 159 10.07 0.58 40.62
CA HIS A 159 10.92 1.12 41.69
C HIS A 159 11.63 2.43 41.33
N HIS A 160 11.84 2.70 40.04
CA HIS A 160 12.60 3.87 39.56
C HIS A 160 11.73 4.95 38.88
N SER A 161 10.41 4.78 38.87
CA SER A 161 9.47 5.78 38.35
C SER A 161 8.83 6.59 39.46
N TYR A 162 8.47 7.85 39.17
CA TYR A 162 7.85 8.77 40.13
C TYR A 162 6.73 9.58 39.46
N GLY A 163 5.81 10.13 40.26
CA GLY A 163 4.74 11.01 39.78
C GLY A 163 3.78 10.33 38.79
N ASP A 164 3.34 11.08 37.78
CA ASP A 164 2.35 10.60 36.80
C ASP A 164 2.85 9.40 35.98
N GLU A 165 4.16 9.32 35.74
CA GLU A 165 4.79 8.18 35.05
C GLU A 165 4.62 6.90 35.86
N HIS A 166 4.84 6.97 37.18
CA HIS A 166 4.66 5.83 38.08
C HIS A 166 3.23 5.31 38.04
N ALA A 167 2.25 6.21 38.19
CA ALA A 167 0.83 5.85 38.16
C ALA A 167 0.44 5.17 36.83
N ARG A 168 0.95 5.69 35.70
CA ARG A 168 0.71 5.10 34.37
C ARG A 168 1.36 3.71 34.25
N LEU A 169 2.62 3.55 34.67
CA LEU A 169 3.32 2.25 34.62
C LEU A 169 2.64 1.21 35.51
N GLU A 170 2.22 1.61 36.71
CA GLU A 170 1.47 0.75 37.62
C GLU A 170 0.16 0.26 36.98
N GLN A 171 -0.60 1.16 36.37
CA GLN A 171 -1.84 0.81 35.68
C GLN A 171 -1.59 -0.15 34.50
N ILE A 172 -0.54 0.09 33.71
CA ILE A 172 -0.16 -0.78 32.59
C ILE A 172 0.22 -2.17 33.09
N ILE A 173 1.06 -2.29 34.11
CA ILE A 173 1.51 -3.58 34.66
C ILE A 173 0.33 -4.35 35.24
N ARG A 174 -0.56 -3.68 36.00
CA ARG A 174 -1.80 -4.28 36.51
C ARG A 174 -2.66 -4.84 35.38
N HIS A 175 -2.80 -4.08 34.30
CA HIS A 175 -3.58 -4.50 33.13
C HIS A 175 -2.93 -5.69 32.41
N LEU A 176 -1.61 -5.63 32.15
CA LEU A 176 -0.88 -6.67 31.43
C LEU A 176 -0.86 -8.01 32.20
N TYR A 177 -0.68 -7.97 33.51
CA TYR A 177 -0.59 -9.17 34.37
C TYR A 177 -1.92 -9.55 35.03
N GLN A 178 -3.01 -8.83 34.75
CA GLN A 178 -4.36 -9.08 35.31
C GLN A 178 -4.39 -9.11 36.85
N ILE A 179 -3.57 -8.27 37.48
CA ILE A 179 -3.46 -8.20 38.94
C ILE A 179 -4.62 -7.36 39.48
N LYS A 180 -5.42 -7.94 40.38
CA LYS A 180 -6.46 -7.24 41.13
C LYS A 180 -5.89 -6.72 42.45
N ASN A 181 -6.38 -5.57 42.92
CA ASN A 181 -6.11 -5.09 44.29
C ASN A 181 -6.53 -6.14 45.32
#